data_AF-A0A960YID2-F1
#
_entry.id   AF-A0A960YID2-F1
#
_cell.length_a   1.000
_cell.length_b   1.000
_cell.length_c   1.000
_cell.angle_alpha   90.00
_cell.angle_beta   90.00
_cell.angle_gamma   90.00
#
_symmetry.space_group_name_H-M   'P 1'
#
loop_
_entity.id
_entity.type
_entity.pdbx_description
1 polymer ?
#
loop_
_entity_poly.entity_id
_entity_poly.type
_entity_poly.pdbx_seq_one_letter_code
_entity_poly.pdbx_strand_id
1 'polypeptide(L)'
;MEDALRRLIDVYWRERELYRQVRGHVARQRELIEAGRSYAEINAELSRKRDLLEEIATLEASVRADRELWQRRRHQLDGSLARSLMTLLAEVTGLVETLLDEERQNEILLTSRRRHGVSTAVDARRAAASYRNHSHLEGK
;
A
#
# COMPACT_ATOMS: atom_id res chain seq x y z
N MET A 1 18.01 -23.99 18.63
CA MET A 1 16.59 -23.84 18.23
C MET A 1 16.02 -22.56 18.79
N GLU A 2 16.35 -22.23 20.04
CA GLU A 2 16.10 -20.91 20.62
C GLU A 2 16.71 -19.76 19.77
N ASP A 3 17.93 -19.92 19.26
CA ASP A 3 18.57 -18.90 18.39
C ASP A 3 17.81 -18.65 17.09
N ALA A 4 17.28 -19.70 16.46
CA ALA A 4 16.45 -19.58 15.26
C ALA A 4 15.13 -18.85 15.56
N LEU A 5 14.53 -19.12 16.73
CA LEU A 5 13.35 -18.41 17.23
C LEU A 5 13.63 -16.93 17.48
N ARG A 6 14.76 -16.59 18.10
CA ARG A 6 15.18 -15.20 18.32
C ARG A 6 15.39 -14.48 16.98
N ARG A 7 16.10 -15.12 16.04
CA ARG A 7 16.29 -14.57 14.69
C ARG A 7 14.97 -14.32 13.96
N LEU A 8 14.01 -15.25 14.06
CA LEU A 8 12.67 -15.06 13.50
C LEU A 8 11.96 -13.86 14.15
N ILE A 9 11.99 -13.75 15.48
CA ILE A 9 11.39 -12.62 16.20
C ILE A 9 11.99 -11.30 15.72
N ASP A 10 13.32 -11.19 15.64
CA ASP A 10 13.99 -9.97 15.21
C ASP A 10 13.59 -9.57 13.79
N VAL A 11 13.52 -10.54 12.87
CA VAL A 11 13.10 -10.29 11.48
C VAL A 11 11.65 -9.89 11.39
N TYR A 12 10.73 -10.58 12.08
CA TYR A 12 9.32 -10.19 12.08
C TYR A 12 9.09 -8.82 12.74
N TRP A 13 9.95 -8.41 13.67
CA TRP A 13 9.86 -7.09 14.29
C TRP A 13 10.24 -6.01 13.28
N ARG A 14 11.32 -6.26 12.52
CA ARG A 14 11.74 -5.39 11.42
C ARG A 14 10.70 -5.33 10.30
N GLU A 15 10.15 -6.48 9.92
CA GLU A 15 9.09 -6.61 8.92
C GLU A 15 7.85 -5.78 9.31
N ARG A 16 7.41 -5.89 10.57
CA ARG A 16 6.32 -5.07 11.10
C ARG A 16 6.58 -3.57 10.95
N GLU A 17 7.81 -3.13 11.20
CA GLU A 17 8.16 -1.71 11.09
C GLU A 17 8.18 -1.23 9.64
N LEU A 18 8.64 -2.07 8.70
CA LEU A 18 8.57 -1.76 7.27
C LEU A 18 7.13 -1.67 6.80
N TYR A 19 6.27 -2.59 7.23
CA TYR A 19 4.85 -2.53 6.94
C TYR A 19 4.17 -1.27 7.50
N ARG A 20 4.56 -0.79 8.69
CA ARG A 20 4.10 0.51 9.21
C ARG A 20 4.52 1.68 8.32
N GLN A 21 5.75 1.65 7.80
CA GLN A 21 6.21 2.66 6.84
C GLN A 21 5.42 2.61 5.53
N VAL A 22 5.18 1.41 4.99
CA VAL A 22 4.30 1.21 3.82
C VAL A 22 2.95 1.85 4.09
N ARG A 23 2.35 1.62 5.26
CA ARG A 23 1.07 2.21 5.65
C ARG A 23 1.10 3.74 5.70
N GLY A 24 2.18 4.32 6.21
CA GLY A 24 2.40 5.77 6.15
C GLY A 24 2.33 6.30 4.71
N HIS A 25 2.92 5.59 3.75
CA HIS A 25 2.84 5.95 2.33
C HIS A 25 1.45 5.73 1.72
N VAL A 26 0.70 4.70 2.15
CA VAL A 26 -0.70 4.49 1.74
C VAL A 26 -1.58 5.65 2.21
N ALA A 27 -1.44 6.07 3.46
CA ALA A 27 -2.15 7.23 4.01
C ALA A 27 -1.76 8.52 3.27
N ARG A 28 -0.46 8.74 3.02
CA ARG A 28 -0.01 9.91 2.27
C ARG A 28 -0.54 9.93 0.85
N GLN A 29 -0.57 8.78 0.17
CA GLN A 29 -1.17 8.66 -1.15
C GLN A 29 -2.65 9.05 -1.13
N ARG A 30 -3.41 8.65 -0.12
CA ARG A 30 -4.81 9.07 0.05
C ARG A 30 -4.95 10.58 0.12
N GLU A 31 -4.15 11.23 0.98
CA GLU A 31 -4.15 12.69 1.11
C GLU A 31 -3.85 13.39 -0.22
N LEU A 32 -2.89 12.87 -1.00
CA LEU A 32 -2.56 13.41 -2.32
C LEU A 32 -3.70 13.23 -3.33
N ILE A 33 -4.40 12.08 -3.30
CA ILE A 33 -5.56 11.82 -4.16
C ILE A 33 -6.69 12.79 -3.84
N GLU A 34 -7.04 12.93 -2.56
CA GLU A 34 -8.10 13.81 -2.06
C GLU A 34 -7.80 15.29 -2.30
N ALA A 35 -6.55 15.71 -2.09
CA ALA A 35 -6.09 17.07 -2.37
C ALA A 35 -5.97 17.38 -3.88
N GLY A 36 -6.30 16.44 -4.77
CA GLY A 36 -6.27 16.68 -6.21
C GLY A 36 -4.86 16.87 -6.78
N ARG A 37 -3.82 16.35 -6.11
CA ARG A 37 -2.40 16.48 -6.52
C ARG A 37 -2.09 15.74 -7.82
N SER A 38 -0.95 16.03 -8.43
CA SER A 38 -0.58 15.46 -9.72
C SER A 38 -0.38 13.94 -9.65
N TYR A 39 -0.56 13.24 -10.79
CA TYR A 39 -0.24 11.81 -10.86
C TYR A 39 1.25 11.53 -10.63
N ALA A 40 2.14 12.48 -10.91
CA ALA A 40 3.57 12.34 -10.65
C ALA A 40 3.84 12.22 -9.13
N GLU A 41 3.20 13.06 -8.32
CA GLU A 41 3.30 13.00 -6.85
C GLU A 41 2.72 11.69 -6.30
N ILE A 42 1.57 11.26 -6.82
CA ILE A 42 0.96 9.97 -6.43
C ILE A 42 1.86 8.78 -6.81
N ASN A 43 2.47 8.83 -8.01
CA ASN A 43 3.38 7.78 -8.47
C ASN A 43 4.68 7.73 -7.65
N ALA A 44 5.15 8.86 -7.11
CA ALA A 44 6.32 8.87 -6.23
C ALA A 44 6.07 8.06 -4.95
N GLU A 45 4.86 8.12 -4.38
CA GLU A 45 4.50 7.27 -3.23
C GLU A 45 4.41 5.79 -3.62
N LEU A 46 3.96 5.46 -4.84
CA LEU A 46 3.98 4.07 -5.34
C LEU A 46 5.41 3.52 -5.43
N SER A 47 6.37 4.32 -5.89
CA SER A 47 7.77 3.92 -5.95
C SER A 47 8.33 3.63 -4.56
N ARG A 48 8.10 4.51 -3.58
CA ARG A 48 8.57 4.30 -2.19
C ARG A 48 7.97 3.03 -1.56
N LYS A 49 6.68 2.78 -1.77
CA LYS A 49 6.04 1.54 -1.30
C LYS A 49 6.66 0.30 -1.93
N ARG A 50 6.95 0.34 -3.22
CA ARG A 50 7.60 -0.79 -3.92
C ARG A 50 8.97 -1.11 -3.32
N ASP A 51 9.79 -0.09 -3.08
CA ASP A 51 11.14 -0.28 -2.53
C ASP A 51 11.07 -0.90 -1.12
N LEU A 52 10.11 -0.47 -0.28
CA LEU A 52 9.87 -1.07 1.04
C LEU A 52 9.37 -2.52 0.96
N LEU A 53 8.47 -2.83 0.02
CA LEU A 53 7.97 -4.19 -0.19
C LEU A 53 9.08 -5.13 -0.70
N GLU A 54 10.05 -4.62 -1.45
CA GLU A 54 11.24 -5.38 -1.87
C GLU A 54 12.18 -5.67 -0.68
N GLU A 55 12.36 -4.71 0.24
CA GLU A 55 13.10 -4.93 1.49
C GLU A 55 12.42 -6.02 2.35
N ILE A 56 11.09 -5.97 2.46
CA ILE A 56 10.30 -7.01 3.15
C ILE A 56 10.51 -8.38 2.51
N ALA A 57 10.39 -8.48 1.18
CA ALA A 57 10.57 -9.75 0.48
C ALA A 57 11.97 -10.34 0.68
N THR A 58 13.00 -9.47 0.72
CA THR A 58 14.38 -9.85 1.01
C THR A 58 14.55 -10.37 2.44
N LEU A 59 13.94 -9.69 3.41
CA LEU A 59 13.94 -10.11 4.82
C LEU A 59 13.25 -11.46 5.00
N GLU A 60 12.06 -11.65 4.45
CA GLU A 60 11.33 -12.92 4.52
C GLU A 60 12.11 -14.07 3.88
N ALA A 61 12.78 -13.81 2.75
CA ALA A 61 13.64 -14.80 2.10
C ALA A 61 14.81 -15.21 3.00
N SER A 62 15.38 -14.28 3.76
CA SER A 62 16.55 -14.52 4.63
C SER A 62 16.28 -15.47 5.81
N VAL A 63 15.01 -15.64 6.20
CA VAL A 63 14.57 -16.49 7.34
C VAL A 63 13.71 -17.68 6.92
N ARG A 64 13.59 -17.95 5.62
CA ARG A 64 12.74 -19.04 5.11
C ARG A 64 13.05 -20.39 5.73
N ALA A 65 14.33 -20.76 5.82
CA ALA A 65 14.75 -22.03 6.42
C ALA A 65 14.42 -22.12 7.91
N ASP A 66 14.61 -21.02 8.66
CA ASP A 66 14.28 -20.96 10.09
C ASP A 66 12.77 -21.07 10.32
N ARG A 67 11.97 -20.41 9.46
CA ARG A 67 10.50 -20.47 9.49
C ARG A 67 10.01 -21.89 9.24
N GLU A 68 10.55 -22.58 8.25
CA GLU A 68 10.21 -23.99 7.98
C GLU A 68 10.57 -24.91 9.14
N LEU A 69 11.77 -24.73 9.70
CA LEU A 69 12.23 -25.51 10.86
C LEU A 69 11.31 -25.29 12.07
N TRP A 70 10.95 -24.03 12.34
CA TRP A 70 10.03 -23.67 13.41
C TRP A 70 8.64 -24.28 13.16
N GLN A 71 8.06 -24.17 11.96
CA GLN A 71 6.75 -24.73 11.65
C GLN A 71 6.67 -26.24 11.92
N ARG A 72 7.73 -26.99 11.59
CA ARG A 72 7.80 -28.44 11.84
C ARG A 72 7.89 -28.78 13.33
N ARG A 73 8.48 -27.90 14.15
CA ARG A 73 8.79 -28.16 15.57
C ARG A 73 7.97 -27.35 16.57
N ARG A 74 7.08 -26.47 16.11
CA ARG A 74 6.30 -25.54 16.96
C ARG A 74 5.45 -26.23 18.03
N HIS A 75 5.01 -27.47 17.78
CA HIS A 75 4.21 -28.26 18.72
C HIS A 75 5.03 -28.79 19.92
N GLN A 76 6.35 -28.75 19.82
CA GLN A 76 7.30 -29.21 20.86
C GLN A 76 7.81 -28.04 21.71
N LEU A 77 7.38 -26.82 21.39
CA LEU A 77 7.85 -25.58 21.99
C LEU A 77 6.72 -24.98 22.82
N ASP A 78 6.81 -25.15 24.12
CA ASP A 78 6.00 -24.39 25.07
C ASP A 78 6.90 -23.39 25.79
N GLY A 79 6.69 -22.10 25.53
CA GLY A 79 7.61 -21.07 26.01
C GLY A 79 7.19 -19.65 25.68
N SER A 80 7.72 -18.69 26.45
CA SER A 80 7.47 -17.26 26.28
C SER A 80 7.85 -16.77 24.88
N LEU A 81 9.00 -17.20 24.34
CA LEU A 81 9.46 -16.82 23.00
C LEU A 81 8.50 -17.27 21.88
N ALA A 82 7.94 -18.48 21.99
CA ALA A 82 6.98 -18.97 21.01
C ALA A 82 5.69 -18.13 21.03
N ARG A 83 5.22 -17.73 22.22
CA ARG A 83 4.06 -16.82 22.35
C ARG A 83 4.37 -15.44 21.76
N SER A 84 5.54 -14.87 22.05
CA SER A 84 5.96 -13.58 21.49
C SER A 84 6.00 -13.60 19.95
N LEU A 85 6.54 -14.67 19.36
CA LEU A 85 6.56 -14.84 17.91
C LEU A 85 5.12 -14.94 17.34
N MET A 86 4.24 -15.70 17.98
CA MET A 86 2.84 -15.82 17.55
C MET A 86 2.08 -14.49 17.62
N THR A 87 2.28 -13.71 18.68
CA THR A 87 1.70 -12.35 18.79
C THR A 87 2.20 -11.46 17.66
N LEU A 88 3.50 -11.48 17.41
CA LEU A 88 4.11 -10.65 16.37
C LEU A 88 3.63 -11.03 14.96
N LEU A 89 3.49 -12.33 14.69
CA LEU A 89 2.89 -12.82 13.44
C LEU A 89 1.45 -12.32 13.27
N ALA A 90 0.64 -12.39 14.33
CA ALA A 90 -0.73 -11.89 14.29
C ALA A 90 -0.79 -10.37 14.04
N GLU A 91 0.10 -9.60 14.66
CA GLU A 91 0.22 -8.15 14.41
C GLU A 91 0.59 -7.85 12.95
N VAL A 92 1.57 -8.57 12.39
CA VAL A 92 1.98 -8.41 10.99
C VAL A 92 0.83 -8.76 10.05
N THR A 93 0.14 -9.88 10.28
CA THR A 93 -1.03 -10.27 9.47
C THR A 93 -2.13 -9.22 9.51
N GLY A 94 -2.53 -8.75 10.70
CA GLY A 94 -3.57 -7.72 10.82
C GLY A 94 -3.17 -6.40 10.16
N LEU A 95 -1.88 -6.06 10.17
CA LEU A 95 -1.37 -4.88 9.49
C LEU A 95 -1.46 -5.04 7.97
N VAL A 96 -1.08 -6.19 7.42
CA VAL A 96 -1.21 -6.50 5.99
C VAL A 96 -2.67 -6.44 5.54
N GLU A 97 -3.60 -7.02 6.31
CA GLU A 97 -5.04 -6.95 6.00
C GLU A 97 -5.54 -5.50 5.96
N THR A 98 -5.17 -4.69 6.96
CA THR A 98 -5.51 -3.27 7.00
C THR A 98 -4.95 -2.51 5.79
N LEU A 99 -3.71 -2.78 5.42
CA LEU A 99 -3.06 -2.18 4.24
C LEU A 99 -3.80 -2.49 2.96
N LEU A 100 -4.21 -3.75 2.76
CA LEU A 100 -4.93 -4.17 1.56
C LEU A 100 -6.27 -3.43 1.43
N ASP A 101 -6.99 -3.25 2.55
CA ASP A 101 -8.24 -2.49 2.57
C ASP A 101 -8.02 -1.00 2.27
N GLU A 102 -6.97 -0.40 2.85
CA GLU A 102 -6.62 1.00 2.62
C GLU A 102 -6.19 1.26 1.17
N GLU A 103 -5.43 0.35 0.56
CA GLU A 103 -5.03 0.40 -0.86
C GLU A 103 -6.24 0.26 -1.78
N ARG A 104 -7.15 -0.68 -1.48
CA ARG A 104 -8.40 -0.84 -2.23
C ARG A 104 -9.24 0.42 -2.22
N GLN A 105 -9.34 1.08 -1.07
CA GLN A 105 -10.04 2.37 -0.96
C GLN A 105 -9.34 3.46 -1.78
N ASN A 106 -8.00 3.52 -1.76
CA ASN A 106 -7.24 4.47 -2.58
C ASN A 106 -7.45 4.24 -4.08
N GLU A 107 -7.52 2.99 -4.53
CA GLU A 107 -7.82 2.64 -5.92
C GLU A 107 -9.21 3.12 -6.35
N ILE A 108 -10.22 2.92 -5.49
CA ILE A 108 -11.59 3.41 -5.72
C ILE A 108 -11.59 4.94 -5.86
N LEU A 109 -10.91 5.65 -4.96
CA LEU A 109 -10.81 7.12 -5.01
C LEU A 109 -10.11 7.60 -6.27
N LEU A 110 -8.97 6.99 -6.63
CA LEU A 110 -8.20 7.35 -7.82
C LEU A 110 -9.00 7.12 -9.11
N THR A 111 -9.72 6.00 -9.18
CA THR A 111 -10.59 5.66 -10.31
C THR A 111 -11.75 6.64 -10.44
N SER A 112 -12.36 7.00 -9.31
CA SER A 112 -13.46 7.96 -9.27
C SER A 112 -12.98 9.33 -9.75
N ARG A 113 -11.81 9.79 -9.29
CA ARG A 113 -11.19 11.04 -9.72
C ARG A 113 -10.89 11.05 -11.23
N ARG A 114 -10.37 9.95 -11.79
CA ARG A 114 -10.14 9.82 -13.24
C ARG A 114 -11.43 10.04 -14.05
N ARG A 115 -12.53 9.42 -13.64
CA ARG A 115 -13.83 9.54 -14.33
C ARG A 115 -14.36 10.98 -14.31
N HIS A 116 -14.28 11.64 -13.16
CA HIS A 116 -14.73 13.04 -13.02
C HIS A 116 -13.88 14.00 -13.85
N GLY A 117 -12.54 13.86 -13.84
CA GLY A 117 -11.65 14.68 -14.66
C GLY A 117 -11.94 14.55 -16.17
N VAL A 118 -12.23 13.33 -16.63
CA VAL A 118 -12.63 13.08 -18.04
C VAL A 118 -13.97 13.74 -18.35
N SER A 119 -14.98 13.61 -17.47
CA SER A 119 -16.28 14.27 -17.67
C SER A 119 -16.13 15.78 -17.78
N THR A 120 -15.40 16.41 -16.85
CA THR A 120 -15.20 17.87 -16.87
C THR A 120 -14.49 18.36 -18.14
N ALA A 121 -13.53 17.57 -18.65
CA ALA A 121 -12.84 17.92 -19.89
C ALA A 121 -13.74 17.77 -21.12
N VAL A 122 -14.62 16.77 -21.15
CA VAL A 122 -15.60 16.58 -22.22
C VAL A 122 -16.64 17.71 -22.19
N ASP A 123 -17.14 18.06 -21.00
CA ASP A 123 -18.11 19.15 -20.83
C ASP A 123 -17.51 20.50 -21.21
N ALA A 124 -16.26 20.78 -20.81
CA ALA A 124 -15.55 22.00 -21.19
C ALA A 124 -15.32 22.09 -22.72
N ARG A 125 -14.98 20.97 -23.38
CA ARG A 125 -14.84 20.91 -24.84
C ARG A 125 -16.17 21.12 -25.55
N ARG A 126 -17.26 20.53 -25.06
CA ARG A 126 -18.60 20.71 -25.60
C ARG A 126 -19.05 22.16 -25.46
N ALA A 127 -18.87 22.78 -24.29
CA ALA A 127 -19.16 24.19 -24.08
C ALA A 127 -18.35 25.10 -25.02
N ALA A 128 -17.03 24.86 -25.14
CA ALA A 128 -16.17 25.63 -26.05
C ALA A 128 -16.55 25.47 -27.54
N ALA A 129 -17.06 24.31 -27.95
CA ALA A 129 -17.58 24.09 -29.30
C ALA A 129 -18.92 24.81 -29.53
N SER A 130 -19.82 24.81 -28.55
CA SER A 130 -21.09 25.54 -28.60
C SER A 130 -20.90 27.06 -28.73
N TYR A 131 -19.96 27.64 -27.98
CA TYR A 131 -19.64 29.08 -28.11
C TYR A 131 -19.08 29.41 -29.50
N ARG A 132 -18.22 28.56 -30.06
CA ARG A 132 -17.60 28.76 -31.37
C ARG A 132 -18.63 28.75 -32.52
N ASN A 133 -19.66 27.92 -32.41
CA ASN A 133 -20.75 27.86 -33.38
C ASN A 133 -21.73 29.05 -33.25
N HIS A 134 -21.97 29.55 -32.04
CA HIS A 134 -22.81 30.75 -31.85
C HIS A 134 -22.13 32.03 -32.35
N SER A 135 -20.82 32.19 -32.13
CA SER A 135 -20.06 33.36 -32.63
C SER A 135 -19.97 33.46 -34.16
N HIS A 136 -20.27 32.37 -34.89
CA HIS A 136 -20.24 32.37 -36.35
C HIS A 136 -21.59 32.72 -36.99
N LEU A 137 -22.68 32.74 -36.21
CA LEU A 137 -24.04 33.04 -36.67
C LEU A 137 -24.46 34.50 -36.44
N GLU A 138 -23.81 35.24 -35.53
CA GLU A 138 -24.11 36.66 -35.24
C GLU A 138 -23.24 37.66 -36.06
N GLY A 139 -22.37 37.16 -36.94
CA GLY A 139 -21.43 37.97 -37.73
C GLY A 139 -21.78 38.10 -39.22
N LYS A 140 -23.06 38.04 -39.60
CA LYS A 140 -23.53 38.29 -40.97
C LYS A 140 -24.57 39.40 -41.01
#